data_AF-A0AA37VC74-F1
#
_entry.id   AF-A0AA37VC74-F1
#
_cell.length_a   1.000
_cell.length_b   1.000
_cell.length_c   1.000
_cell.angle_alpha   90.00
_cell.angle_beta   90.00
_cell.angle_gamma   90.00
#
_symmetry.space_group_name_H-M   'P 1'
#
loop_
_entity.id
_entity.type
_entity.pdbx_description
1 polymer ?
#
loop_
_entity_poly.entity_id
_entity_poly.type
_entity_poly.pdbx_seq_one_letter_code
_entity_poly.pdbx_strand_id
1 'polypeptide(L)'
;MNELRNSKSDDQLEELLLLTEQMQEELDQKDRTIRELKVQLDESLTLNEKLNSENKTENIQALKNDLRKTKELLQSEKEKTHTVQAMIEECRDKQRQAEQERDYALSHQKKVEIPVEKPVLYQKCGNCKQTAYLKAKEKYDMQREKLAGRYKTKTAMYEALMFLLIWYSVSTTLFQMIRSKIFISDCVVFFDTIATFTQTIAGWVVLAGKNVAQISDGISNPVVAGIINWLIRILICGGCLVGVGILLAFIEIKIAGLYKKYCWDMITIMVILVSMAIAIYFGDWIKEVLPINLLFLLLFVQLVYVGIRWYVKGWRENRGYV
;
A
#
# COMPACT_ATOMS: atom_id res chain seq x y z
N MET A 1 -66.17 -44.64 70.92
CA MET A 1 -65.31 -44.70 69.72
C MET A 1 -65.72 -43.67 68.66
N ASN A 2 -66.16 -42.46 69.07
CA ASN A 2 -66.55 -41.37 68.15
C ASN A 2 -65.69 -40.10 68.31
N GLU A 3 -65.00 -39.90 69.44
CA GLU A 3 -64.14 -38.70 69.64
C GLU A 3 -62.81 -38.76 68.86
N LEU A 4 -62.19 -39.94 68.72
CA LEU A 4 -60.93 -40.10 67.99
C LEU A 4 -61.06 -40.00 66.46
N ARG A 5 -62.29 -40.14 65.92
CA ARG A 5 -62.56 -40.08 64.48
C ARG A 5 -62.96 -38.68 64.00
N ASN A 6 -63.51 -37.86 64.90
CA ASN A 6 -63.76 -36.44 64.64
C ASN A 6 -62.47 -35.61 64.71
N SER A 7 -61.59 -35.80 65.71
CA SER A 7 -60.37 -34.98 65.79
C SER A 7 -59.46 -35.14 64.57
N LYS A 8 -59.35 -36.37 64.03
CA LYS A 8 -58.56 -36.64 62.82
C LYS A 8 -59.18 -36.03 61.54
N SER A 9 -60.50 -35.86 61.51
CA SER A 9 -61.20 -35.22 60.39
C SER A 9 -61.08 -33.69 60.44
N ASP A 10 -61.13 -33.12 61.65
CA ASP A 10 -61.02 -31.68 61.87
C ASP A 10 -59.58 -31.19 61.64
N ASP A 11 -58.56 -31.95 62.11
CA ASP A 11 -57.14 -31.63 61.84
C ASP A 11 -56.82 -31.61 60.33
N GLN A 12 -57.39 -32.54 59.55
CA GLN A 12 -57.20 -32.55 58.08
C GLN A 12 -57.94 -31.40 57.38
N LEU A 13 -59.06 -30.92 57.94
CA LEU A 13 -59.81 -29.80 57.39
C LEU A 13 -59.11 -28.47 57.66
N GLU A 14 -58.51 -28.31 58.84
CA GLU A 14 -57.76 -27.12 59.23
C GLU A 14 -56.46 -26.98 58.42
N GLU A 15 -55.75 -28.10 58.16
CA GLU A 15 -54.57 -28.12 57.29
C GLU A 15 -54.89 -27.77 55.83
N LEU A 16 -56.05 -28.23 55.32
CA LEU A 16 -56.55 -27.88 53.98
C LEU A 16 -56.95 -26.41 53.87
N LEU A 17 -57.54 -25.84 54.92
CA LEU A 17 -57.88 -24.43 54.99
C LEU A 17 -56.63 -23.54 55.00
N LEU A 18 -55.64 -23.89 55.83
CA LEU A 18 -54.37 -23.17 55.91
C LEU A 18 -53.62 -23.19 54.56
N LEU A 19 -53.58 -24.35 53.88
CA LEU A 19 -52.96 -24.48 52.56
C LEU A 19 -53.69 -23.63 51.51
N THR A 20 -55.01 -23.57 51.57
CA THR A 20 -55.81 -22.76 50.63
C THR A 20 -55.60 -21.27 50.86
N GLU A 21 -55.53 -20.83 52.12
CA GLU A 21 -55.25 -19.43 52.48
C GLU A 21 -53.83 -19.03 52.04
N GLN A 22 -52.84 -19.89 52.25
CA GLN A 22 -51.47 -19.65 51.79
C GLN A 22 -51.37 -19.58 50.26
N MET A 23 -52.09 -20.44 49.53
CA MET A 23 -52.17 -20.34 48.06
C MET A 23 -52.87 -19.06 47.60
N GLN A 24 -53.91 -18.61 48.32
CA GLN A 24 -54.63 -17.38 48.02
C GLN A 24 -53.72 -16.16 48.19
N GLU A 25 -52.93 -16.10 49.28
CA GLU A 25 -51.94 -15.05 49.50
C GLU A 25 -50.82 -15.07 48.46
N GLU A 26 -50.31 -16.24 48.10
CA GLU A 26 -49.28 -16.37 47.06
C GLU A 26 -49.79 -15.93 45.69
N LEU A 27 -51.05 -16.23 45.36
CA LEU A 27 -51.73 -15.75 44.15
C LEU A 27 -51.88 -14.23 44.16
N ASP A 28 -52.35 -13.64 45.26
CA ASP A 28 -52.49 -12.20 45.40
C ASP A 28 -51.13 -11.48 45.30
N GLN A 29 -50.08 -12.07 45.87
CA GLN A 29 -48.72 -11.55 45.76
C GLN A 29 -48.22 -11.62 44.32
N LYS A 30 -48.42 -12.75 43.62
CA LYS A 30 -48.08 -12.89 42.20
C LYS A 30 -48.84 -11.89 41.34
N ASP A 31 -50.12 -11.68 41.58
CA ASP A 31 -50.92 -10.70 40.83
C ASP A 31 -50.43 -9.25 41.03
N ARG A 32 -49.94 -8.89 42.23
CA ARG A 32 -49.30 -7.59 42.45
C ARG A 32 -48.01 -7.45 41.65
N THR A 33 -47.15 -8.47 41.68
CA THR A 33 -45.89 -8.45 40.91
C THR A 33 -46.13 -8.40 39.40
N ILE A 34 -47.17 -9.09 38.89
CA ILE A 34 -47.55 -9.03 37.48
C ILE A 34 -48.00 -7.62 37.08
N ARG A 35 -48.74 -6.91 37.94
CA ARG A 35 -49.14 -5.52 37.65
C ARG A 35 -47.95 -4.57 37.65
N GLU A 36 -47.03 -4.70 38.60
CA GLU A 36 -45.81 -3.89 38.65
C GLU A 36 -44.92 -4.12 37.42
N LEU A 37 -44.72 -5.39 37.03
CA LEU A 37 -43.97 -5.74 35.83
C LEU A 37 -44.63 -5.19 34.55
N LYS A 38 -45.96 -5.19 34.46
CA LYS A 38 -46.67 -4.58 33.32
C LYS A 38 -46.45 -3.08 33.25
N VAL A 39 -46.54 -2.38 34.38
CA VAL A 39 -46.30 -0.93 34.42
C VAL A 39 -44.87 -0.59 34.02
N GLN A 40 -43.87 -1.32 34.54
CA GLN A 40 -42.47 -1.13 34.16
C GLN A 40 -42.21 -1.42 32.68
N LEU A 41 -42.90 -2.41 32.11
CA LEU A 41 -42.79 -2.73 30.69
C LEU A 41 -43.35 -1.61 29.82
N ASP A 42 -44.53 -1.07 30.15
CA ASP A 42 -45.15 0.03 29.41
C ASP A 42 -44.32 1.31 29.49
N GLU A 43 -43.73 1.60 30.66
CA GLU A 43 -42.85 2.75 30.84
C GLU A 43 -41.53 2.60 30.04
N SER A 44 -40.95 1.40 30.03
CA SER A 44 -39.75 1.09 29.23
C SER A 44 -40.02 1.19 27.73
N LEU A 45 -41.17 0.69 27.27
CA LEU A 45 -41.57 0.74 25.86
C LEU A 45 -41.75 2.19 25.40
N THR A 46 -42.43 3.01 26.21
CA THR A 46 -42.63 4.45 25.94
C THR A 46 -41.29 5.20 25.87
N LEU A 47 -40.36 4.92 26.81
CA LEU A 47 -39.04 5.54 26.82
C LEU A 47 -38.22 5.15 25.58
N ASN A 48 -38.31 3.89 25.15
CA ASN A 48 -37.60 3.38 23.97
C ASN A 48 -38.11 4.05 22.68
N GLU A 49 -39.43 4.17 22.53
CA GLU A 49 -40.03 4.88 21.39
C GLU A 49 -39.58 6.34 21.31
N LYS A 50 -39.56 7.04 22.46
CA LYS A 50 -39.09 8.43 22.55
C LYS A 50 -37.62 8.55 22.16
N LEU A 51 -36.75 7.72 22.74
CA LEU A 51 -35.31 7.77 22.49
C LEU A 51 -34.97 7.43 21.02
N ASN A 52 -35.73 6.50 20.40
CA ASN A 52 -35.60 6.18 18.98
C ASN A 52 -36.00 7.38 18.09
N SER A 53 -37.07 8.11 18.46
CA SER A 53 -37.51 9.30 17.72
C SER A 53 -36.54 10.48 17.84
N GLU A 54 -35.94 10.68 19.02
CA GLU A 54 -34.93 11.72 19.28
C GLU A 54 -33.64 11.41 18.51
N ASN A 55 -33.13 10.18 18.59
CA ASN A 55 -31.92 9.75 17.88
C ASN A 55 -32.07 9.88 16.36
N LYS A 56 -33.25 9.54 15.81
CA LYS A 56 -33.57 9.75 14.39
C LYS A 56 -33.52 11.24 14.01
N THR A 57 -34.01 12.12 14.87
CA THR A 57 -34.03 13.56 14.63
C THR A 57 -32.63 14.16 14.69
N GLU A 58 -31.84 13.79 15.69
CA GLU A 58 -30.45 14.23 15.84
C GLU A 58 -29.58 13.80 14.64
N ASN A 59 -29.68 12.54 14.21
CA ASN A 59 -28.93 12.03 13.06
C ASN A 59 -29.32 12.74 11.76
N ILE A 60 -30.62 13.01 11.54
CA ILE A 60 -31.09 13.76 10.37
C ILE A 60 -30.55 15.20 10.40
N GLN A 61 -30.50 15.84 11.58
CA GLN A 61 -29.99 17.19 11.73
C GLN A 61 -28.47 17.27 11.53
N ALA A 62 -27.71 16.32 12.07
CA ALA A 62 -26.27 16.21 11.85
C ALA A 62 -25.97 16.01 10.35
N LEU A 63 -26.65 15.07 9.71
CA LEU A 63 -26.51 14.80 8.27
C LEU A 63 -26.85 16.04 7.42
N LYS A 64 -27.89 16.81 7.80
CA LYS A 64 -28.28 18.04 7.11
C LYS A 64 -27.19 19.13 7.23
N ASN A 65 -26.56 19.25 8.40
CA ASN A 65 -25.48 20.21 8.63
C ASN A 65 -24.22 19.82 7.84
N ASP A 66 -23.86 18.54 7.83
CA ASP A 66 -22.73 18.04 7.05
C ASP A 66 -22.97 18.23 5.54
N LEU A 67 -24.17 17.92 5.05
CA LEU A 67 -24.53 18.13 3.65
C LEU A 67 -24.40 19.61 3.24
N ARG A 68 -24.80 20.54 4.13
CA ARG A 68 -24.65 21.97 3.90
C ARG A 68 -23.17 22.37 3.85
N LYS A 69 -22.35 21.89 4.78
CA LYS A 69 -20.91 22.18 4.82
C LYS A 69 -20.19 21.63 3.58
N THR A 70 -20.52 20.42 3.15
CA THR A 70 -19.97 19.83 1.91
C THR A 70 -20.39 20.63 0.67
N LYS A 71 -21.63 21.14 0.62
CA LYS A 71 -22.08 22.01 -0.47
C LYS A 71 -21.31 23.33 -0.54
N GLU A 72 -21.07 23.98 0.60
CA GLU A 72 -20.28 25.22 0.69
C GLU A 72 -18.83 24.98 0.25
N LEU A 73 -18.20 23.88 0.71
CA LEU A 73 -16.85 23.48 0.28
C LEU A 73 -16.78 23.21 -1.22
N LEU A 74 -17.79 22.52 -1.78
CA LEU A 74 -17.84 22.19 -3.19
C LEU A 74 -18.04 23.42 -4.08
N GLN A 75 -18.80 24.42 -3.60
CA GLN A 75 -18.90 25.72 -4.28
C GLN A 75 -17.57 26.47 -4.25
N SER A 76 -16.88 26.49 -3.11
CA SER A 76 -15.55 27.11 -2.98
C SER A 76 -14.51 26.46 -3.90
N GLU A 77 -14.48 25.12 -3.98
CA GLU A 77 -13.59 24.40 -4.89
C GLU A 77 -13.93 24.65 -6.36
N LYS A 78 -15.22 24.76 -6.70
CA LYS A 78 -15.65 25.11 -8.06
C LYS A 78 -15.18 26.52 -8.46
N GLU A 79 -15.25 27.48 -7.55
CA GLU A 79 -14.75 28.84 -7.78
C GLU A 79 -13.22 28.84 -8.00
N LYS A 80 -12.46 28.14 -7.16
CA LYS A 80 -11.00 27.97 -7.35
C LYS A 80 -10.68 27.30 -8.68
N THR A 81 -11.44 26.28 -9.07
CA THR A 81 -11.25 25.58 -10.35
C THR A 81 -11.47 26.51 -11.54
N HIS A 82 -12.48 27.39 -11.47
CA HIS A 82 -12.70 28.41 -12.49
C HIS A 82 -11.54 29.42 -12.56
N THR A 83 -10.99 29.86 -11.42
CA THR A 83 -9.81 30.72 -11.40
C THR A 83 -8.58 30.03 -12.01
N VAL A 84 -8.34 28.77 -11.67
CA VAL A 84 -7.24 27.98 -12.23
C VAL A 84 -7.43 27.78 -13.73
N GLN A 85 -8.65 27.52 -14.21
CA GLN A 85 -8.94 27.42 -15.64
C GLN A 85 -8.66 28.73 -16.38
N ALA A 86 -9.02 29.89 -15.80
CA ALA A 86 -8.69 31.19 -16.37
C ALA A 86 -7.17 31.41 -16.47
N MET A 87 -6.42 31.04 -15.43
CA MET A 87 -4.94 31.11 -15.43
C MET A 87 -4.30 30.17 -16.45
N ILE A 88 -4.86 28.96 -16.65
CA ILE A 88 -4.39 28.00 -17.65
C ILE A 88 -4.61 28.56 -19.06
N GLU A 89 -5.77 29.16 -19.34
CA GLU A 89 -6.04 29.72 -20.67
C GLU A 89 -5.15 30.95 -20.93
N GLU A 90 -4.92 31.82 -19.93
CA GLU A 90 -3.96 32.92 -20.05
C GLU A 90 -2.52 32.42 -20.31
N CYS A 91 -2.10 31.35 -19.63
CA CYS A 91 -0.78 30.74 -19.85
C CYS A 91 -0.68 30.09 -21.24
N ARG A 92 -1.75 29.48 -21.71
CA ARG A 92 -1.83 28.87 -23.05
C ARG A 92 -1.76 29.94 -24.14
N ASP A 93 -2.41 31.08 -23.96
CA ASP A 93 -2.33 32.19 -24.90
C ASP A 93 -0.93 32.81 -24.94
N LYS A 94 -0.27 32.96 -23.78
CA LYS A 94 1.15 33.35 -23.71
C LYS A 94 2.07 32.37 -24.42
N GLN A 95 1.80 31.05 -24.30
CA GLN A 95 2.57 30.04 -25.01
C GLN A 95 2.36 30.12 -26.53
N ARG A 96 1.12 30.31 -27.00
CA ARG A 96 0.83 30.53 -28.43
C ARG A 96 1.53 31.78 -28.96
N GLN A 97 1.55 32.86 -28.18
CA GLN A 97 2.26 34.08 -28.55
C GLN A 97 3.77 33.84 -28.68
N ALA A 98 4.38 33.15 -27.72
CA ALA A 98 5.81 32.78 -27.78
C ALA A 98 6.13 31.85 -28.95
N GLU A 99 5.21 30.95 -29.30
CA GLU A 99 5.35 30.05 -30.45
C GLU A 99 5.20 30.79 -31.79
N GLN A 100 4.28 31.74 -31.88
CA GLN A 100 4.17 32.64 -33.04
C GLN A 100 5.41 33.54 -33.20
N GLU A 101 5.96 34.08 -32.11
CA GLU A 101 7.21 34.85 -32.15
C GLU A 101 8.39 33.96 -32.57
N ARG A 102 8.44 32.71 -32.11
CA ARG A 102 9.42 31.72 -32.56
C ARG A 102 9.27 31.42 -34.05
N ASP A 103 8.06 31.16 -34.55
CA ASP A 103 7.80 30.84 -35.95
C ASP A 103 8.01 32.06 -36.87
N TYR A 104 7.71 33.26 -36.38
CA TYR A 104 8.06 34.52 -37.04
C TYR A 104 9.58 34.70 -37.13
N ALA A 105 10.31 34.42 -36.04
CA ALA A 105 11.77 34.43 -36.03
C ALA A 105 12.35 33.33 -36.94
N LEU A 106 11.76 32.13 -36.96
CA LEU A 106 12.17 31.00 -37.80
C LEU A 106 11.92 31.25 -39.29
N SER A 107 10.81 31.91 -39.65
CA SER A 107 10.47 32.26 -41.03
C SER A 107 11.27 33.47 -41.55
N HIS A 108 11.59 34.44 -40.68
CA HIS A 108 12.54 35.51 -41.01
C HIS A 108 13.99 35.01 -41.01
N GLN A 109 14.27 33.88 -40.38
CA GLN A 109 15.50 33.11 -40.52
C GLN A 109 15.44 32.25 -41.80
N LYS A 110 15.44 32.93 -42.95
CA LYS A 110 15.49 32.32 -44.29
C LYS A 110 16.60 31.25 -44.35
N LYS A 111 16.20 30.02 -44.66
CA LYS A 111 17.03 28.83 -44.97
C LYS A 111 18.45 29.18 -45.46
N VAL A 112 19.42 28.98 -44.58
CA VAL A 112 20.82 28.70 -44.94
C VAL A 112 21.18 27.41 -44.21
N GLU A 113 20.60 26.30 -44.65
CA GLU A 113 21.15 24.97 -44.37
C GLU A 113 22.43 24.85 -45.22
N ILE A 114 23.56 25.18 -44.60
CA ILE A 114 24.90 24.77 -45.04
C ILE A 114 25.33 23.63 -44.11
N PRO A 115 25.90 22.54 -44.62
CA PRO A 115 26.37 21.42 -43.82
C PRO A 115 27.43 21.87 -42.80
N VAL A 116 27.29 21.36 -41.57
CA VAL A 116 28.30 21.28 -40.50
C VAL A 116 29.55 22.16 -40.67
N GLU A 117 29.40 23.46 -40.43
CA GLU A 117 30.38 24.35 -39.82
C GLU A 117 29.64 25.67 -39.56
N LYS A 118 29.69 26.25 -38.35
CA LYS A 118 28.97 27.51 -38.07
C LYS A 118 29.42 28.61 -39.06
N PRO A 119 28.59 29.06 -40.03
CA PRO A 119 28.98 30.16 -40.90
C PRO A 119 28.72 31.43 -40.10
N VAL A 120 29.81 32.09 -39.72
CA VAL A 120 29.77 33.43 -39.16
C VAL A 120 29.25 34.37 -40.25
N LEU A 121 28.25 35.20 -39.94
CA LEU A 121 27.44 35.98 -40.90
C LEU A 121 28.19 37.13 -41.62
N TYR A 122 29.51 37.06 -41.84
CA TYR A 122 30.22 38.11 -42.58
C TYR A 122 31.36 37.55 -43.44
N GLN A 123 31.00 37.10 -44.65
CA GLN A 123 31.97 36.89 -45.73
C GLN A 123 31.84 37.93 -46.87
N LYS A 124 30.93 38.91 -46.75
CA LYS A 124 30.78 40.01 -47.71
C LYS A 124 30.81 41.40 -47.05
N CYS A 125 31.81 41.67 -46.22
CA CYS A 125 32.15 43.06 -45.91
C CYS A 125 33.65 43.23 -45.98
N GLY A 126 34.13 43.58 -47.19
CA GLY A 126 35.54 43.79 -47.50
C GLY A 126 36.18 45.01 -46.81
N ASN A 127 35.52 45.63 -45.82
CA ASN A 127 36.07 46.76 -45.07
C ASN A 127 35.47 46.99 -43.67
N CYS A 128 34.67 46.07 -43.11
CA CYS A 128 34.25 46.22 -41.71
C CYS A 128 35.43 45.90 -40.78
N LYS A 129 35.66 46.75 -39.76
CA LYS A 129 36.68 46.54 -38.71
C LYS A 129 36.48 45.20 -37.99
N GLN A 130 37.11 44.14 -38.50
CA GLN A 130 37.09 42.77 -37.99
C GLN A 130 37.39 42.70 -36.47
N THR A 131 38.20 43.63 -35.99
CA THR A 131 38.54 43.83 -34.58
C THR A 131 37.34 44.16 -33.70
N ALA A 132 36.39 44.99 -34.17
CA ALA A 132 35.22 45.37 -33.37
C ALA A 132 34.25 44.18 -33.19
N TYR A 133 34.12 43.35 -34.23
CA TYR A 133 33.30 42.15 -34.19
C TYR A 133 33.91 41.06 -33.30
N LEU A 134 35.22 40.79 -33.44
CA LEU A 134 35.93 39.86 -32.56
C LEU A 134 35.77 40.23 -31.08
N LYS A 135 35.89 41.52 -30.76
CA LYS A 135 35.69 42.04 -29.39
C LYS A 135 34.25 41.89 -28.89
N ALA A 136 33.25 42.01 -29.78
CA ALA A 136 31.85 41.80 -29.43
C ALA A 136 31.53 40.31 -29.23
N LYS A 137 32.08 39.44 -30.09
CA LYS A 137 31.94 37.98 -29.99
C LYS A 137 32.60 37.44 -28.71
N GLU A 138 33.79 37.90 -28.38
CA GLU A 138 34.52 37.51 -27.17
C GLU A 138 33.76 37.94 -25.90
N LYS A 139 33.18 39.15 -25.88
CA LYS A 139 32.27 39.58 -24.80
C LYS A 139 31.03 38.70 -24.69
N TYR A 140 30.42 38.33 -25.82
CA TYR A 140 29.22 37.49 -25.82
C TYR A 140 29.53 36.06 -25.34
N ASP A 141 30.61 35.46 -25.83
CA ASP A 141 31.04 34.12 -25.44
C ASP A 141 31.44 34.07 -23.96
N MET A 142 32.14 35.10 -23.45
CA MET A 142 32.47 35.23 -22.03
C MET A 142 31.22 35.36 -21.15
N GLN A 143 30.20 36.12 -21.58
CA GLN A 143 28.93 36.22 -20.85
C GLN A 143 28.17 34.90 -20.87
N ARG A 144 28.20 34.19 -22.01
CA ARG A 144 27.54 32.89 -22.18
C ARG A 144 28.19 31.81 -21.30
N GLU A 145 29.51 31.75 -21.23
CA GLU A 145 30.22 30.85 -20.32
C GLU A 145 29.97 31.19 -18.85
N LYS A 146 29.93 32.48 -18.50
CA LYS A 146 29.58 32.92 -17.14
C LYS A 146 28.16 32.52 -16.76
N LEU A 147 27.20 32.65 -17.68
CA LEU A 147 25.82 32.19 -17.50
C LEU A 147 25.75 30.67 -17.42
N ALA A 148 26.38 29.94 -18.34
CA ALA A 148 26.41 28.48 -18.35
C ALA A 148 27.06 27.91 -17.08
N GLY A 149 28.13 28.54 -16.59
CA GLY A 149 28.76 28.22 -15.31
C GLY A 149 27.78 28.40 -14.15
N ARG A 150 27.10 29.56 -14.06
CA ARG A 150 26.10 29.80 -13.01
C ARG A 150 24.91 28.84 -13.08
N TYR A 151 24.43 28.49 -14.27
CA TYR A 151 23.38 27.48 -14.43
C TYR A 151 23.86 26.10 -13.98
N LYS A 152 25.05 25.66 -14.39
CA LYS A 152 25.61 24.36 -14.00
C LYS A 152 25.80 24.24 -12.47
N THR A 153 26.29 25.31 -11.82
CA THR A 153 26.40 25.35 -10.36
C THR A 153 25.03 25.32 -9.66
N LYS A 154 24.03 26.03 -10.19
CA LYS A 154 22.66 25.99 -9.66
C LYS A 154 22.02 24.62 -9.85
N THR A 155 22.17 24.00 -11.02
CA THR A 155 21.66 22.64 -11.29
C THR A 155 22.29 21.62 -10.36
N ALA A 156 23.61 21.64 -10.18
CA ALA A 156 24.29 20.75 -9.24
C ALA A 156 23.84 20.97 -7.79
N MET A 157 23.59 22.23 -7.39
CA MET A 157 23.04 22.55 -6.07
C MET A 157 21.62 21.99 -5.89
N TYR A 158 20.74 22.16 -6.88
CA TYR A 158 19.38 21.59 -6.83
C TYR A 158 19.39 20.06 -6.86
N GLU A 159 20.26 19.45 -7.67
CA GLU A 159 20.42 18.01 -7.73
C GLU A 159 20.87 17.43 -6.38
N ALA A 160 21.90 18.02 -5.75
CA ALA A 160 22.33 17.64 -4.41
C ALA A 160 21.26 17.85 -3.33
N LEU A 161 20.52 18.98 -3.40
CA LEU A 161 19.45 19.29 -2.45
C LEU A 161 18.26 18.34 -2.60
N MET A 162 17.90 17.98 -3.83
CA MET A 162 16.89 16.94 -4.12
C MET A 162 17.33 15.58 -3.57
N PHE A 163 18.59 15.18 -3.80
CA PHE A 163 19.12 13.94 -3.22
C PHE A 163 19.07 13.94 -1.69
N LEU A 164 19.40 15.06 -1.05
CA LEU A 164 19.36 15.19 0.41
C LEU A 164 17.94 15.12 0.96
N LEU A 165 16.96 15.74 0.29
CA LEU A 165 15.54 15.64 0.65
C LEU A 165 14.99 14.22 0.48
N ILE A 166 15.36 13.55 -0.62
CA ILE A 166 15.00 12.15 -0.85
C ILE A 166 15.60 11.28 0.25
N TRP A 167 16.89 11.46 0.55
CA TRP A 167 17.57 10.71 1.61
C TRP A 167 16.94 10.95 2.98
N TYR A 168 16.57 12.19 3.30
CA TYR A 168 15.89 12.55 4.53
C TYR A 168 14.49 11.89 4.63
N SER A 169 13.72 11.91 3.55
CA SER A 169 12.41 11.23 3.47
C SER A 169 12.53 9.72 3.64
N VAL A 170 13.51 9.11 2.96
CA VAL A 170 13.85 7.68 3.11
C VAL A 170 14.23 7.36 4.55
N SER A 171 15.14 8.14 5.13
CA SER A 171 15.66 7.89 6.49
C SER A 171 14.58 8.03 7.55
N THR A 172 13.71 9.04 7.43
CA THR A 172 12.61 9.26 8.37
C THR A 172 11.55 8.15 8.27
N THR A 173 11.25 7.67 7.07
CA THR A 173 10.33 6.55 6.84
C THR A 173 10.90 5.24 7.40
N LEU A 174 12.19 4.97 7.15
CA LEU A 174 12.91 3.82 7.73
C LEU A 174 12.94 3.87 9.26
N PHE A 175 13.17 5.06 9.84
CA PHE A 175 13.18 5.23 11.28
C PHE A 175 11.80 5.00 11.92
N GLN A 176 10.73 5.43 11.26
CA GLN A 176 9.36 5.14 11.69
C GLN A 176 9.05 3.64 11.63
N MET A 177 9.55 2.93 10.63
CA MET A 177 9.41 1.48 10.50
C MET A 177 10.05 0.73 11.66
N ILE A 178 11.28 1.07 12.05
CA ILE A 178 11.98 0.44 13.17
C ILE A 178 11.24 0.68 14.50
N ARG A 179 10.45 1.75 14.61
CA ARG A 179 9.61 2.03 15.78
C ARG A 179 8.24 1.35 15.72
N SER A 180 7.78 0.90 14.55
CA SER A 180 6.48 0.24 14.42
C SER A 180 6.54 -1.20 14.90
N LYS A 181 5.98 -1.44 16.09
CA LYS A 181 5.90 -2.78 16.69
C LYS A 181 5.06 -3.75 15.85
N ILE A 182 3.98 -3.27 15.24
CA ILE A 182 3.10 -4.07 14.38
C ILE A 182 3.87 -4.56 13.15
N PHE A 183 4.59 -3.66 12.47
CA PHE A 183 5.36 -4.02 11.28
C PHE A 183 6.51 -4.98 11.59
N ILE A 184 7.22 -4.78 12.70
CA ILE A 184 8.28 -5.71 13.14
C ILE A 184 7.71 -7.09 13.46
N SER A 185 6.59 -7.15 14.18
CA SER A 185 5.92 -8.43 14.49
C SER A 185 5.53 -9.18 13.21
N ASP A 186 4.95 -8.47 12.25
CA ASP A 186 4.52 -9.00 10.97
C ASP A 186 5.72 -9.47 10.11
N CYS A 187 6.84 -8.74 10.14
CA CYS A 187 8.10 -9.17 9.53
C CYS A 187 8.63 -10.47 10.14
N VAL A 188 8.64 -10.58 11.47
CA VAL A 188 9.11 -11.79 12.17
C VAL A 188 8.24 -12.98 11.77
N VAL A 189 6.92 -12.84 11.80
CA VAL A 189 5.97 -13.90 11.39
C VAL A 189 6.17 -14.30 9.92
N PHE A 190 6.48 -13.33 9.04
CA PHE A 190 6.76 -13.62 7.63
C PHE A 190 8.00 -14.50 7.46
N PHE A 191 9.11 -14.13 8.10
CA PHE A 191 10.35 -14.91 8.03
C PHE A 191 10.22 -16.27 8.72
N ASP A 192 9.47 -16.35 9.83
CA ASP A 192 9.17 -17.59 10.51
C ASP A 192 8.34 -18.55 9.62
N THR A 193 7.38 -18.01 8.88
CA THR A 193 6.60 -18.77 7.89
C THR A 193 7.50 -19.34 6.79
N ILE A 194 8.43 -18.52 6.27
CA ILE A 194 9.42 -18.96 5.26
C ILE A 194 10.35 -20.04 5.83
N ALA A 195 10.81 -19.87 7.07
CA ALA A 195 11.66 -20.83 7.75
C ALA A 195 10.94 -22.17 7.93
N THR A 196 9.69 -22.14 8.39
CA THR A 196 8.83 -23.33 8.56
C THR A 196 8.56 -24.02 7.23
N PHE A 197 8.31 -23.26 6.17
CA PHE A 197 8.13 -23.80 4.82
C PHE A 197 9.40 -24.49 4.32
N THR A 198 10.57 -23.88 4.54
CA THR A 198 11.87 -24.47 4.20
C THR A 198 12.14 -25.75 4.99
N GLN A 199 11.83 -25.75 6.29
CA GLN A 199 11.92 -26.94 7.15
C GLN A 199 10.98 -28.06 6.69
N THR A 200 9.77 -27.70 6.26
CA THR A 200 8.80 -28.67 5.72
C THR A 200 9.39 -29.33 4.48
N ILE A 201 9.86 -28.55 3.49
CA ILE A 201 10.51 -29.07 2.29
C ILE A 201 11.70 -29.97 2.64
N ALA A 202 12.54 -29.54 3.58
CA ALA A 202 13.65 -30.36 4.07
C ALA A 202 13.16 -31.69 4.65
N GLY A 203 12.05 -31.68 5.40
CA GLY A 203 11.38 -32.89 5.92
C GLY A 203 10.92 -33.84 4.81
N TRP A 204 10.30 -33.32 3.74
CA TRP A 204 9.90 -34.11 2.57
C TRP A 204 11.10 -34.74 1.85
N VAL A 205 12.19 -34.00 1.70
CA VAL A 205 13.45 -34.50 1.11
C VAL A 205 14.06 -35.61 1.97
N VAL A 206 14.08 -35.43 3.29
CA VAL A 206 14.59 -36.45 4.23
C VAL A 206 13.74 -37.72 4.20
N LEU A 207 12.41 -37.59 4.10
CA LEU A 207 11.47 -38.70 4.01
C LEU A 207 11.61 -39.44 2.67
N ALA A 208 11.69 -38.72 1.55
CA ALA A 208 11.98 -39.30 0.24
C ALA A 208 13.30 -40.08 0.24
N GLY A 209 14.34 -39.53 0.88
CA GLY A 209 15.61 -40.23 1.07
C GLY A 209 15.52 -41.48 1.94
N LYS A 210 14.59 -41.55 2.90
CA LYS A 210 14.33 -42.77 3.70
C LYS A 210 13.57 -43.83 2.89
N ASN A 211 12.64 -43.44 2.03
CA ASN A 211 11.89 -44.38 1.18
C ASN A 211 12.79 -45.02 0.11
N VAL A 212 13.76 -44.27 -0.42
CA VAL A 212 14.79 -44.80 -1.33
C VAL A 212 15.74 -45.75 -0.59
N ALA A 213 16.00 -45.53 0.71
CA ALA A 213 16.84 -46.42 1.52
C ALA A 213 16.23 -47.83 1.68
N GLN A 214 14.90 -47.97 1.75
CA GLN A 214 14.23 -49.28 1.83
C GLN A 214 14.48 -50.17 0.59
N ILE A 215 14.83 -49.58 -0.55
CA ILE A 215 15.17 -50.33 -1.78
C ILE A 215 16.58 -50.95 -1.67
N SER A 216 17.44 -50.42 -0.81
CA SER A 216 18.82 -50.90 -0.60
C SER A 216 18.93 -52.10 0.36
N ASP A 217 17.87 -52.45 1.10
CA ASP A 217 17.86 -53.56 2.07
C ASP A 217 17.88 -54.95 1.40
N GLY A 218 17.82 -55.02 0.06
CA GLY A 218 17.97 -56.26 -0.71
C GLY A 218 19.42 -56.78 -0.82
N ILE A 219 20.42 -56.11 -0.23
CA ILE A 219 21.84 -56.47 -0.34
C ILE A 219 22.31 -57.16 0.96
N SER A 220 22.86 -58.38 0.83
CA SER A 220 23.17 -59.29 1.93
C SER A 220 24.34 -58.88 2.85
N ASN A 221 25.11 -57.84 2.54
CA ASN A 221 26.20 -57.35 3.38
C ASN A 221 25.86 -56.00 4.02
N PRO A 222 25.68 -55.92 5.36
CA PRO A 222 25.15 -54.74 6.05
C PRO A 222 26.08 -53.52 5.96
N VAL A 223 27.40 -53.72 5.88
CA VAL A 223 28.37 -52.62 5.77
C VAL A 223 28.33 -52.01 4.37
N VAL A 224 28.26 -52.86 3.34
CA VAL A 224 28.21 -52.44 1.94
C VAL A 224 26.86 -51.79 1.61
N ALA A 225 25.76 -52.33 2.12
CA ALA A 225 24.44 -51.72 2.00
C ALA A 225 24.38 -50.33 2.65
N GLY A 226 24.98 -50.16 3.83
CA GLY A 226 25.07 -48.86 4.50
C GLY A 226 25.84 -47.80 3.71
N ILE A 227 26.98 -48.18 3.10
CA ILE A 227 27.81 -47.28 2.28
C ILE A 227 27.09 -46.88 0.99
N ILE A 228 26.49 -47.85 0.28
CA ILE A 228 25.77 -47.61 -0.98
C ILE A 228 24.54 -46.72 -0.73
N ASN A 229 23.81 -46.96 0.36
CA ASN A 229 22.66 -46.15 0.75
C ASN A 229 23.05 -44.68 1.03
N TRP A 230 24.14 -44.44 1.79
CA TRP A 230 24.65 -43.09 2.03
C TRP A 230 25.08 -42.39 0.74
N LEU A 231 25.72 -43.11 -0.19
CA LEU A 231 26.11 -42.57 -1.50
C LEU A 231 24.91 -42.17 -2.35
N ILE A 232 23.88 -43.01 -2.45
CA ILE A 232 22.64 -42.72 -3.18
C ILE A 232 21.93 -41.50 -2.57
N ARG A 233 21.89 -41.41 -1.23
CA ARG A 233 21.25 -40.31 -0.51
C ARG A 233 21.98 -38.98 -0.71
N ILE A 234 23.32 -38.97 -0.69
CA ILE A 234 24.11 -37.77 -1.03
C ILE A 234 23.91 -37.38 -2.50
N LEU A 235 23.85 -38.35 -3.42
CA LEU A 235 23.68 -38.09 -4.84
C LEU A 235 22.32 -37.43 -5.15
N ILE A 236 21.24 -37.94 -4.55
CA ILE A 236 19.88 -37.40 -4.76
C ILE A 236 19.71 -36.05 -4.07
N CYS A 237 20.15 -35.90 -2.81
CA CYS A 237 20.11 -34.62 -2.12
C CYS A 237 20.99 -33.58 -2.81
N GLY A 238 22.21 -33.96 -3.21
CA GLY A 238 23.14 -33.10 -3.93
C GLY A 238 22.58 -32.66 -5.29
N GLY A 239 22.03 -33.59 -6.08
CA GLY A 239 21.41 -33.29 -7.36
C GLY A 239 20.19 -32.37 -7.24
N CYS A 240 19.33 -32.57 -6.23
CA CYS A 240 18.19 -31.68 -5.99
C CYS A 240 18.63 -30.28 -5.55
N LEU A 241 19.63 -30.17 -4.66
CA LEU A 241 20.15 -28.87 -4.22
C LEU A 241 20.81 -28.10 -5.37
N VAL A 242 21.57 -28.79 -6.23
CA VAL A 242 22.19 -28.19 -7.42
C VAL A 242 21.12 -27.74 -8.42
N GLY A 243 20.09 -28.56 -8.66
CA GLY A 243 18.98 -28.21 -9.56
C GLY A 243 18.17 -27.00 -9.09
N VAL A 244 17.85 -26.95 -7.80
CA VAL A 244 17.17 -25.80 -7.17
C VAL A 244 18.07 -24.55 -7.22
N GLY A 245 19.36 -24.70 -6.94
CA GLY A 245 20.33 -23.61 -7.00
C GLY A 245 20.46 -23.00 -8.40
N ILE A 246 20.48 -23.83 -9.45
CA ILE A 246 20.54 -23.36 -10.84
C ILE A 246 19.24 -22.66 -11.25
N LEU A 247 18.07 -23.20 -10.85
CA LEU A 247 16.78 -22.57 -11.12
C LEU A 247 16.64 -21.22 -10.40
N LEU A 248 17.03 -21.15 -9.13
CA LEU A 248 17.06 -19.90 -8.36
C LEU A 248 18.02 -18.89 -8.98
N ALA A 249 19.24 -19.30 -9.33
CA ALA A 249 20.22 -18.43 -9.98
C ALA A 249 19.70 -17.92 -11.33
N PHE A 250 19.01 -18.74 -12.12
CA PHE A 250 18.42 -18.32 -13.39
C PHE A 250 17.30 -17.31 -13.21
N ILE A 251 16.42 -17.52 -12.22
CA ILE A 251 15.36 -16.59 -11.84
C ILE A 251 15.96 -15.28 -11.32
N GLU A 252 16.95 -15.35 -10.44
CA GLU A 252 17.66 -14.20 -9.89
C GLU A 252 18.38 -13.40 -10.98
N ILE A 253 19.04 -14.03 -11.94
CA ILE A 253 19.69 -13.33 -13.08
C ILE A 253 18.65 -12.63 -13.96
N LYS A 254 17.51 -13.27 -14.23
CA LYS A 254 16.38 -12.66 -14.97
C LYS A 254 15.79 -11.48 -14.22
N ILE A 255 15.54 -11.64 -12.92
CA ILE A 255 15.00 -10.57 -12.05
C ILE A 255 16.02 -9.45 -11.90
N ALA A 256 17.31 -9.73 -11.72
CA ALA A 256 18.36 -8.74 -11.61
C ALA A 256 18.56 -7.96 -12.92
N GLY A 257 18.44 -8.62 -14.08
CA GLY A 257 18.41 -7.96 -15.39
C GLY A 257 17.20 -7.04 -15.55
N LEU A 258 16.03 -7.46 -15.05
CA LEU A 258 14.83 -6.64 -14.99
C LEU A 258 15.01 -5.46 -14.01
N TYR A 259 15.51 -5.71 -12.81
CA TYR A 259 15.76 -4.71 -11.79
C TYR A 259 16.80 -3.69 -12.23
N LYS A 260 17.88 -4.10 -12.91
CA LYS A 260 18.90 -3.17 -13.41
C LYS A 260 18.37 -2.23 -14.49
N LYS A 261 17.42 -2.69 -15.33
CA LYS A 261 16.80 -1.87 -16.39
C LYS A 261 15.63 -0.99 -15.87
N TYR A 262 15.03 -1.31 -14.72
CA TYR A 262 13.79 -0.66 -14.23
C TYR A 262 13.87 -0.04 -12.82
N CYS A 263 14.78 -0.49 -11.96
CA CYS A 263 14.84 -0.12 -10.53
C CYS A 263 15.88 0.98 -10.22
N TRP A 264 16.62 1.45 -11.24
CA TRP A 264 17.40 2.69 -11.17
C TRP A 264 16.58 3.95 -11.49
N ASP A 265 15.31 3.78 -11.87
CA ASP A 265 14.46 4.92 -12.16
C ASP A 265 13.92 5.51 -10.85
N MET A 266 14.24 6.79 -10.59
CA MET A 266 13.90 7.52 -9.37
C MET A 266 12.41 7.42 -9.02
N ILE A 267 11.55 7.27 -10.02
CA ILE A 267 10.09 7.08 -9.87
C ILE A 267 9.77 5.76 -9.14
N THR A 268 10.42 4.66 -9.50
CA THR A 268 10.18 3.36 -8.84
C THR A 268 10.59 3.43 -7.37
N ILE A 269 11.70 4.09 -7.06
CA ILE A 269 12.18 4.28 -5.68
C ILE A 269 11.17 5.11 -4.89
N MET A 270 10.70 6.23 -5.45
CA MET A 270 9.65 7.05 -4.82
C MET A 270 8.36 6.27 -4.57
N VAL A 271 7.93 5.43 -5.52
CA VAL A 271 6.72 4.59 -5.35
C VAL A 271 6.90 3.56 -4.24
N ILE A 272 8.08 2.95 -4.10
CA ILE A 272 8.39 2.04 -2.97
C ILE A 272 8.30 2.78 -1.64
N LEU A 273 8.86 3.98 -1.56
CA LEU A 273 8.86 4.75 -0.32
C LEU A 273 7.45 5.21 0.06
N VAL A 274 6.65 5.68 -0.91
CA VAL A 274 5.27 6.12 -0.66
C VAL A 274 4.38 4.92 -0.31
N SER A 275 4.48 3.79 -1.03
CA SER A 275 3.69 2.59 -0.69
C SER A 275 4.03 2.08 0.70
N MET A 276 5.31 2.13 1.07
CA MET A 276 5.78 1.77 2.41
C MET A 276 5.27 2.74 3.49
N ALA A 277 5.29 4.04 3.24
CA ALA A 277 4.75 5.04 4.16
C ALA A 277 3.24 4.86 4.40
N ILE A 278 2.48 4.57 3.35
CA ILE A 278 1.04 4.28 3.44
C ILE A 278 0.80 3.00 4.26
N ALA A 279 1.54 1.93 3.99
CA ALA A 279 1.42 0.69 4.76
C ALA A 279 1.71 0.91 6.24
N ILE A 280 2.69 1.75 6.60
CA ILE A 280 3.00 2.05 8.00
C ILE A 280 1.91 2.92 8.64
N TYR A 281 1.53 4.03 8.00
CA TYR A 281 0.59 5.00 8.59
C TYR A 281 -0.81 4.42 8.74
N PHE A 282 -1.27 3.67 7.74
CA PHE A 282 -2.58 3.03 7.74
C PHE A 282 -2.52 1.57 8.19
N GLY A 283 -1.41 1.10 8.76
CA GLY A 283 -1.19 -0.31 9.04
C GLY A 283 -2.26 -0.93 9.94
N ASP A 284 -2.67 -0.22 10.99
CA ASP A 284 -3.73 -0.67 11.90
C ASP A 284 -5.08 -0.77 11.18
N TRP A 285 -5.44 0.25 10.40
CA TRP A 285 -6.68 0.27 9.62
C TRP A 285 -6.70 -0.79 8.52
N ILE A 286 -5.58 -0.97 7.81
CA ILE A 286 -5.44 -2.00 6.78
C ILE A 286 -5.58 -3.39 7.39
N LYS A 287 -5.03 -3.63 8.59
CA LYS A 287 -5.11 -4.92 9.28
C LYS A 287 -6.52 -5.24 9.77
N GLU A 288 -7.29 -4.22 10.13
CA GLU A 288 -8.72 -4.34 10.48
C GLU A 288 -9.57 -4.73 9.26
N VAL A 289 -9.28 -4.16 8.08
CA VAL A 289 -9.99 -4.47 6.83
C VAL A 289 -9.52 -5.80 6.21
N LEU A 290 -8.22 -6.08 6.28
CA LEU A 290 -7.56 -7.24 5.69
C LEU A 290 -6.63 -7.87 6.73
N PRO A 291 -6.98 -9.02 7.34
CA PRO A 291 -6.15 -9.71 8.32
C PRO A 291 -4.98 -10.47 7.65
N ILE A 292 -4.32 -9.82 6.70
CA ILE A 292 -3.17 -10.32 5.95
C ILE A 292 -1.93 -9.62 6.49
N ASN A 293 -0.79 -10.31 6.47
CA ASN A 293 0.49 -9.76 6.86
C ASN A 293 0.84 -8.50 6.04
N LEU A 294 1.08 -7.38 6.71
CA LEU A 294 1.32 -6.08 6.09
C LEU A 294 2.54 -6.10 5.15
N LEU A 295 3.60 -6.83 5.53
CA LEU A 295 4.79 -7.00 4.72
C LEU A 295 4.48 -7.73 3.42
N PHE A 296 3.64 -8.76 3.48
CA PHE A 296 3.23 -9.52 2.30
C PHE A 296 2.40 -8.65 1.35
N LEU A 297 1.48 -7.85 1.90
CA LEU A 297 0.67 -6.92 1.11
C LEU A 297 1.54 -5.86 0.42
N LEU A 298 2.53 -5.32 1.13
CA LEU A 298 3.50 -4.37 0.57
C LEU A 298 4.29 -4.99 -0.60
N LEU A 299 4.80 -6.21 -0.42
CA LEU A 299 5.52 -6.93 -1.48
C LEU A 299 4.63 -7.23 -2.68
N PHE A 300 3.37 -7.62 -2.44
CA PHE A 300 2.40 -7.90 -3.50
C PHE A 300 2.09 -6.65 -4.34
N VAL A 301 1.82 -5.51 -3.70
CA VAL A 301 1.59 -4.23 -4.39
C VAL A 301 2.79 -3.85 -5.27
N GLN A 302 4.02 -4.05 -4.77
CA GLN A 302 5.23 -3.78 -5.53
C GLN A 302 5.39 -4.72 -6.73
N LEU A 303 5.07 -6.00 -6.56
CA LEU A 303 5.12 -7.00 -7.63
C LEU A 303 4.13 -6.66 -8.75
N VAL A 304 2.90 -6.27 -8.38
CA VAL A 304 1.87 -5.80 -9.32
C VAL A 304 2.33 -4.53 -10.06
N TYR A 305 2.87 -3.54 -9.35
CA TYR A 305 3.38 -2.31 -9.97
C TYR A 305 4.47 -2.58 -10.99
N VAL A 306 5.47 -3.42 -10.63
CA VAL A 306 6.54 -3.82 -11.55
C VAL A 306 5.99 -4.61 -12.73
N GLY A 307 5.01 -5.49 -12.50
CA GLY A 307 4.33 -6.26 -13.55
C GLY A 307 3.59 -5.38 -14.56
N ILE A 308 2.82 -4.39 -14.09
CA ILE A 308 2.12 -3.43 -14.95
C ILE A 308 3.14 -2.61 -15.76
N ARG A 309 4.19 -2.13 -15.11
CA ARG A 309 5.22 -1.33 -15.79
C ARG A 309 5.96 -2.13 -16.86
N TRP A 310 6.25 -3.40 -16.58
CA TRP A 310 6.83 -4.32 -17.55
C TRP A 310 5.87 -4.56 -18.72
N TYR A 311 4.59 -4.78 -18.46
CA TYR A 311 3.56 -4.97 -19.48
C TYR A 311 3.44 -3.74 -20.40
N VAL A 312 3.33 -2.53 -19.83
CA VAL A 312 3.22 -1.28 -20.58
C VAL A 312 4.46 -1.03 -21.45
N LYS A 313 5.66 -1.33 -20.93
CA LYS A 313 6.90 -1.13 -21.69
C LYS A 313 7.09 -2.20 -22.78
N GLY A 314 6.78 -3.46 -22.50
CA GLY A 314 6.79 -4.52 -23.52
C GLY A 314 5.77 -4.24 -24.64
N TRP A 315 4.61 -3.70 -24.29
CA TRP A 315 3.61 -3.25 -25.26
C TRP A 315 4.10 -2.06 -26.10
N ARG A 316 4.83 -1.11 -25.49
CA ARG A 316 5.40 0.06 -26.17
C ARG A 316 6.54 -0.34 -27.13
N GLU A 317 7.43 -1.23 -26.70
CA GLU A 317 8.52 -1.79 -27.53
C GLU A 317 7.94 -2.56 -28.74
N ASN A 318 6.86 -3.34 -28.56
CA ASN A 318 6.19 -4.05 -29.67
C ASN A 318 5.47 -3.14 -30.68
N ARG A 319 5.18 -1.88 -30.33
CA ARG A 319 4.53 -0.90 -31.23
C ARG A 319 5.51 0.06 -31.90
N GLY A 320 6.81 -0.08 -31.68
CA GLY A 320 7.83 0.76 -32.32
C GLY A 320 7.93 2.19 -31.78
N TYR A 321 7.31 2.49 -30.63
CA TYR A 321 7.51 3.77 -29.93
C TYR A 321 8.73 3.65 -29.00
N VAL A 322 9.94 3.57 -29.56
CA VAL A 322 11.20 3.67 -28.81
C VAL A 322 11.86 5.00 -29.09
#